data_AF-A0A9P6XZT6-F1
#
_entry.id   AF-A0A9P6XZT6-F1
#
_cell.length_a   1.000
_cell.length_b   1.000
_cell.length_c   1.000
_cell.angle_alpha   90.00
_cell.angle_beta   90.00
_cell.angle_gamma   90.00
#
_symmetry.space_group_name_H-M   'P 1'
#
loop_
_entity.id
_entity.type
_entity.pdbx_description
1 polymer ?
#
loop_
_entity_poly.entity_id
_entity_poly.type
_entity_poly.pdbx_seq_one_letter_code
_entity_poly.pdbx_strand_id
1 'polypeptide(L)'
;MKQVPQETVVQAISLLKQGKSVREVEGSTGLSKSTVGRLRKSHCFGLGKPKGGRRKILSAADERYCVRQVTKNRMSSAAKVAKELEKDIGRKC
;
A
#
# COMPACT_ATOMS: atom_id res chain seq x y z
N MET A 1 10.76 4.86 -33.38
CA MET A 1 10.16 5.16 -32.06
C MET A 1 9.50 6.53 -32.17
N LYS A 2 8.18 6.66 -31.95
CA LYS A 2 7.54 7.99 -31.95
C LYS A 2 8.09 8.78 -30.76
N GLN A 3 8.60 9.99 -31.01
CA GLN A 3 9.06 10.86 -29.95
C GLN A 3 7.85 11.29 -29.13
N VAL A 4 7.90 11.03 -27.83
CA VAL A 4 6.90 11.51 -26.88
C VAL A 4 7.12 13.02 -26.73
N PRO A 5 6.06 13.86 -26.81
CA PRO A 5 6.20 15.30 -26.61
C PRO A 5 6.85 15.62 -25.26
N GLN A 6 7.86 16.49 -25.24
CA GLN A 6 8.59 16.84 -24.01
C GLN A 6 7.66 17.39 -22.92
N GLU A 7 6.62 18.12 -23.29
CA GLU A 7 5.60 18.65 -22.37
C GLU A 7 4.91 17.54 -21.56
N THR A 8 4.53 16.44 -22.22
CA THR A 8 3.89 15.30 -21.55
C THR A 8 4.83 14.60 -20.56
N VAL A 9 6.14 14.61 -20.85
CA VAL A 9 7.17 14.06 -19.93
C VAL A 9 7.31 14.94 -18.69
N VAL A 10 7.38 16.26 -18.87
CA VAL A 10 7.46 17.22 -17.76
C VAL A 10 6.22 17.13 -16.86
N GLN A 11 5.03 17.05 -17.47
CA GLN A 11 3.77 16.87 -16.75
C GLN A 11 3.77 15.55 -15.96
N ALA A 12 4.18 14.44 -16.57
CA ALA A 12 4.27 13.15 -15.90
C ALA A 12 5.23 13.16 -14.69
N ILE A 13 6.39 13.82 -14.83
CA ILE A 13 7.35 13.97 -13.72
C ILE A 13 6.75 14.81 -12.59
N SER A 14 6.05 15.90 -12.91
CA SER A 14 5.37 16.73 -11.91
C SER A 14 4.33 15.94 -11.12
N LEU A 15 3.47 15.18 -11.81
CA LEU A 15 2.46 14.32 -11.19
C LEU A 15 3.09 13.23 -10.30
N LEU A 16 4.19 12.62 -10.74
CA LEU A 16 4.92 11.64 -9.94
C LEU A 16 5.49 12.25 -8.65
N LYS A 17 6.07 13.45 -8.72
CA LYS A 17 6.57 14.17 -7.54
C LYS A 17 5.47 14.55 -6.56
N GLN A 18 4.25 14.79 -7.05
CA GLN A 18 3.06 14.99 -6.22
C GLN A 18 2.54 13.70 -5.56
N GLY A 19 3.18 12.55 -5.81
CA GLY A 19 2.83 11.27 -5.20
C GLY A 19 1.73 10.49 -5.93
N LYS A 20 1.34 10.92 -7.15
CA LYS A 20 0.39 10.17 -7.97
C LYS A 20 0.96 8.80 -8.36
N SER A 21 0.08 7.81 -8.44
CA SER A 21 0.46 6.45 -8.84
C SER A 21 0.74 6.37 -10.33
N VAL A 22 1.52 5.37 -10.74
CA VAL A 22 1.84 5.13 -12.16
C VAL A 22 0.57 4.95 -13.01
N ARG A 23 -0.49 4.35 -12.44
CA ARG A 23 -1.78 4.17 -13.12
C ARG A 23 -2.52 5.48 -13.33
N GLU A 24 -2.53 6.36 -12.33
CA GLU A 24 -3.15 7.69 -12.44
C GLU A 24 -2.41 8.56 -13.47
N VAL A 25 -1.07 8.48 -13.50
CA VAL A 25 -0.25 9.20 -14.47
C VAL A 25 -0.49 8.67 -15.88
N GLU A 26 -0.50 7.35 -16.08
CA GLU A 26 -0.86 6.73 -17.36
C GLU A 26 -2.23 7.21 -17.87
N GLY A 27 -3.25 7.22 -17.01
CA GLY A 27 -4.59 7.69 -17.37
C GLY A 27 -4.69 9.19 -17.68
N SER A 28 -3.77 10.01 -17.19
CA SER A 28 -3.79 11.47 -17.38
C SER A 28 -2.87 11.96 -18.49
N THR A 29 -1.75 11.27 -18.74
CA THR A 29 -0.76 11.69 -19.76
C THR A 29 -0.80 10.85 -21.03
N GLY A 30 -1.57 9.74 -21.06
CA GLY A 30 -1.62 8.81 -22.20
C GLY A 30 -0.31 8.05 -22.43
N LEU A 31 0.64 8.14 -21.49
CA LEU A 31 1.92 7.44 -21.56
C LEU A 31 1.76 6.01 -21.09
N SER A 32 2.43 5.09 -21.78
CA SER A 32 2.42 3.69 -21.34
C SER A 32 2.99 3.55 -19.93
N LYS A 33 2.42 2.64 -19.15
CA LYS A 33 2.89 2.26 -17.82
C LYS A 33 4.41 2.05 -17.72
N SER A 34 5.02 1.44 -18.74
CA SER A 34 6.46 1.18 -18.80
C SER A 34 7.28 2.46 -18.96
N THR A 35 6.76 3.45 -19.70
CA THR A 35 7.39 4.76 -19.88
C THR A 35 7.32 5.58 -18.60
N VAL A 36 6.14 5.66 -17.98
CA VAL A 36 5.97 6.32 -16.68
C VAL A 36 6.84 5.66 -15.61
N GLY A 37 6.93 4.34 -15.61
CA GLY A 37 7.79 3.59 -14.71
C GLY A 37 9.29 3.91 -14.88
N ARG A 38 9.75 4.09 -16.13
CA ARG A 38 11.13 4.56 -16.41
C ARG A 38 11.34 5.99 -15.92
N LEU A 39 10.42 6.91 -16.20
CA LEU A 39 10.49 8.30 -15.73
C LEU A 39 10.57 8.39 -14.21
N ARG A 40 9.77 7.60 -13.49
CA ARG A 40 9.83 7.52 -12.04
C ARG A 40 11.20 7.05 -11.54
N LYS A 41 11.77 6.00 -12.17
CA LYS A 41 13.09 5.50 -11.80
C LYS A 41 14.19 6.53 -12.08
N SER A 42 14.14 7.23 -13.21
CA SER A 42 15.21 8.17 -13.60
C SER A 42 15.14 9.51 -12.88
N HIS A 43 13.95 10.08 -12.68
CA HIS A 43 13.78 11.47 -12.22
C HIS A 43 13.22 11.61 -10.81
N CYS A 44 12.73 10.52 -10.21
CA CYS A 44 12.07 10.53 -8.92
C CYS A 44 12.72 9.54 -7.93
N PHE A 45 14.05 9.57 -7.88
CA PHE A 45 14.81 8.84 -6.86
C PHE A 45 14.40 9.29 -5.46
N GLY A 46 14.19 8.33 -4.55
CA GLY A 46 13.77 8.61 -3.18
C GLY A 46 12.25 8.65 -2.97
N LEU A 47 11.41 8.63 -4.02
CA LEU A 47 9.97 8.49 -3.82
C LEU A 47 9.66 7.09 -3.27
N GLY A 48 9.15 7.06 -2.03
CA GLY A 48 8.71 5.85 -1.35
C GLY A 48 7.84 4.98 -2.26
N LYS A 49 8.10 3.66 -2.25
CA LYS A 49 7.25 2.73 -2.99
C LYS A 49 5.82 2.84 -2.44
N PRO A 50 4.80 2.93 -3.30
CA PRO A 50 3.43 2.88 -2.82
C PRO A 50 3.27 1.59 -2.02
N LYS A 51 2.70 1.68 -0.80
CA LYS A 51 2.43 0.51 0.05
C LYS A 51 1.46 -0.39 -0.72
N GLY A 52 1.99 -1.46 -1.32
CA GLY A 52 1.19 -2.48 -1.97
C GLY A 52 0.56 -3.42 -0.95
N GLY A 53 -0.46 -4.16 -1.38
CA GLY A 53 -1.09 -5.21 -0.59
C GLY A 53 -2.29 -4.77 0.23
N ARG A 54 -2.94 -5.75 0.87
CA ARG A 54 -4.11 -5.55 1.73
C ARG A 54 -3.69 -4.80 2.99
N ARG A 55 -4.46 -3.78 3.39
CA ARG A 55 -4.25 -3.10 4.67
C ARG A 55 -4.40 -4.11 5.80
N LYS A 56 -3.47 -4.06 6.74
CA LYS A 56 -3.51 -4.89 7.94
C LYS A 56 -4.69 -4.46 8.81
N ILE A 57 -5.54 -5.41 9.18
CA ILE A 57 -6.73 -5.16 10.01
C ILE A 57 -6.33 -5.00 11.47
N LEU A 58 -5.39 -5.84 11.92
CA LEU A 58 -4.92 -5.88 13.30
C LEU A 58 -3.80 -4.86 13.53
N SER A 59 -3.93 -4.11 14.61
CA SER A 59 -2.85 -3.30 15.15
C SER A 59 -1.77 -4.19 15.79
N ALA A 60 -0.58 -3.63 16.05
CA ALA A 60 0.46 -4.37 16.78
C ALA A 60 0.03 -4.73 18.21
N ALA A 61 -0.89 -3.96 18.82
CA ALA A 61 -1.44 -4.29 20.13
C ALA A 61 -2.41 -5.47 20.05
N ASP A 62 -3.26 -5.50 19.03
CA ASP A 62 -4.22 -6.59 18.80
C ASP A 62 -3.49 -7.92 18.57
N GLU A 63 -2.38 -7.89 17.82
CA GLU A 63 -1.55 -9.08 17.62
C GLU A 63 -0.94 -9.59 18.92
N ARG A 64 -0.39 -8.71 19.76
CA ARG A 64 0.14 -9.09 21.08
C ARG A 64 -0.96 -9.66 21.97
N TYR A 65 -2.16 -9.11 21.91
CA TYR A 65 -3.31 -9.64 22.62
C TYR A 65 -3.63 -11.06 22.15
N CYS A 66 -3.76 -11.29 20.84
CA CYS A 66 -4.01 -12.63 20.28
C CYS A 66 -2.93 -13.64 20.71
N VAL A 67 -1.65 -13.26 20.66
CA VAL A 67 -0.54 -14.11 21.12
C VAL A 67 -0.67 -14.44 22.61
N ARG A 68 -1.03 -13.46 23.46
CA ARG A 68 -1.25 -13.69 24.90
C ARG A 68 -2.41 -14.65 25.14
N GLN A 69 -3.50 -14.53 24.40
CA GLN A 69 -4.65 -15.43 24.54
C GLN A 69 -4.28 -16.89 24.25
N VAL A 70 -3.43 -17.13 23.24
CA VAL A 70 -2.97 -18.49 22.90
C VAL A 70 -1.94 -18.99 23.92
N THR A 71 -0.96 -18.15 24.30
CA THR A 71 0.18 -18.58 25.11
C THR A 71 -0.11 -18.65 26.62
N LYS A 72 -0.83 -17.66 27.17
CA LYS A 72 -1.13 -17.59 28.61
C LYS A 72 -2.48 -18.19 28.93
N ASN A 73 -3.51 -17.84 28.15
CA ASN A 73 -4.88 -18.31 28.39
C ASN A 73 -5.16 -19.65 27.69
N ARG A 74 -4.16 -20.22 26.98
CA ARG A 74 -4.20 -21.53 26.31
C ARG A 74 -5.43 -21.71 25.43
N MET A 75 -5.86 -20.64 24.75
CA MET A 75 -6.98 -20.75 23.82
C MET A 75 -6.63 -21.69 22.67
N SER A 76 -7.48 -22.71 22.50
CA SER A 76 -7.25 -23.82 21.58
C SER A 76 -7.67 -23.54 20.13
N SER A 77 -8.30 -22.39 19.85
CA SER A 77 -8.82 -22.09 18.52
C SER A 77 -8.77 -20.60 18.19
N ALA A 78 -8.33 -20.28 16.97
CA ALA A 78 -8.32 -18.92 16.45
C ALA A 78 -9.72 -18.28 16.43
N ALA A 79 -10.78 -19.06 16.17
CA ALA A 79 -12.15 -18.55 16.17
C ALA A 79 -12.59 -18.07 17.57
N LYS A 80 -12.12 -18.71 18.64
CA LYS A 80 -12.38 -18.27 20.01
C LYS A 80 -11.60 -16.98 20.31
N VAL A 81 -10.35 -16.90 19.85
CA VAL A 81 -9.51 -15.69 19.99
C VAL A 81 -10.13 -14.50 19.27
N ALA A 82 -10.67 -14.70 18.07
CA ALA A 82 -11.35 -13.64 17.31
C ALA A 82 -12.61 -13.13 18.03
N LYS A 83 -13.42 -14.03 18.59
CA LYS A 83 -14.60 -13.65 19.39
C LYS A 83 -14.22 -12.85 20.63
N GLU A 84 -13.17 -13.26 21.34
CA GLU A 84 -12.71 -12.53 22.52
C GLU A 84 -12.09 -11.18 22.15
N LEU A 85 -11.37 -11.11 21.03
CA LEU A 85 -10.84 -9.84 20.50
C LEU A 85 -11.97 -8.86 20.13
N GLU A 86 -13.04 -9.36 19.50
CA GLU A 86 -14.23 -8.54 19.20
C GLU A 86 -14.92 -8.09 20.49
N LYS A 87 -15.00 -8.95 21.51
CA LYS A 87 -15.63 -8.64 22.80
C LYS A 87 -14.84 -7.63 23.62
N ASP A 88 -13.52 -7.81 23.77
CA ASP A 88 -12.68 -7.02 24.67
C ASP A 88 -12.22 -5.70 24.03
N ILE A 89 -12.00 -5.71 22.71
CA ILE A 89 -11.37 -4.59 21.98
C ILE A 89 -12.34 -4.00 20.92
N GLY A 90 -13.49 -4.62 20.68
CA GLY A 90 -14.43 -4.18 19.63
C GLY A 90 -13.91 -4.43 18.22
N ARG A 91 -12.84 -5.20 18.05
CA ARG A 91 -12.17 -5.39 16.76
C ARG A 91 -12.64 -6.66 16.08
N LYS A 92 -13.30 -6.50 14.93
CA LYS A 92 -13.72 -7.60 14.07
C LYS A 92 -12.60 -7.95 13.07
N CYS A 93 -12.18 -9.21 13.07
CA CYS A 93 -11.11 -9.73 12.21
C CYS A 93 -11.53 -11.00 11.48
#